data_AF-A0A5E4XZR5-F1
#
_entry.id   AF-A0A5E4XZR5-F1
#
_cell.length_a   1.000
_cell.length_b   1.000
_cell.length_c   1.000
_cell.angle_alpha   90.00
_cell.angle_beta   90.00
_cell.angle_gamma   90.00
#
_symmetry.space_group_name_H-M   'P 1'
#
loop_
_entity.id
_entity.type
_entity.pdbx_description
1 polymer ?
#
loop_
_entity_poly.entity_id
_entity_poly.type
_entity_poly.pdbx_seq_one_letter_code
_entity_poly.pdbx_strand_id
1 'polypeptide(L)'
;MPEVSDPTLIGSGACADAPVFRHLAPDVHIAGIDRHVVALNLSHDRYFNLSYHHSQALRQLIGWPHDVGITADDLLATQAMFEAQGILAPMARTTPDTRIAARDLAPRGGFDAWLAMPADVARVPRVRDVVRAGYWLWQAQRVTRRARMHGVVDMVTRAQADHRTQYGTPQDYSPYVAAMHRAALVYPQCSPCLPWYAALAAWCARDGLRLRLVIGVQRQPFYAHAWTESDSRVIGDDLRRRDQLAVIYETPA
;
A
#
# COMPACT_ATOMS: atom_id res chain seq x y z
N MET A 1 64.13 34.64 9.34
CA MET A 1 62.86 34.28 10.02
C MET A 1 61.95 35.49 10.02
N PRO A 2 60.62 35.34 9.92
CA PRO A 2 59.78 34.35 9.22
C PRO A 2 59.12 35.07 7.99
N GLU A 3 58.24 34.54 7.16
CA GLU A 3 57.08 33.69 7.44
C GLU A 3 56.70 32.88 6.19
N VAL A 4 56.51 31.59 6.43
CA VAL A 4 56.14 30.54 5.48
C VAL A 4 54.63 30.66 5.24
N SER A 5 54.23 30.85 4.00
CA SER A 5 52.82 30.68 3.59
C SER A 5 52.63 29.24 3.13
N ASP A 6 51.93 28.43 3.93
CA ASP A 6 51.36 27.14 3.55
C ASP A 6 49.84 27.17 3.89
N PRO A 7 49.01 26.27 3.34
CA PRO A 7 47.84 26.59 2.55
C PRO A 7 46.57 26.22 3.36
N THR A 8 45.45 25.93 2.70
CA THR A 8 44.29 25.26 3.32
C THR A 8 43.53 26.04 4.39
N LEU A 9 42.74 27.03 3.95
CA LEU A 9 41.48 27.37 4.61
C LEU A 9 40.35 27.22 3.59
N ILE A 10 40.04 25.96 3.26
CA ILE A 10 38.73 25.60 2.73
C ILE A 10 37.78 25.69 3.92
N GLY A 11 36.87 26.66 3.86
CA GLY A 11 35.90 26.92 4.92
C GLY A 11 35.10 25.67 5.28
N SER A 12 35.19 25.27 6.54
CA SER A 12 34.23 24.42 7.22
C SER A 12 32.91 25.21 7.39
N GLY A 13 32.16 25.30 6.30
CA GLY A 13 30.79 25.81 6.33
C GLY A 13 29.88 24.80 7.03
N ALA A 14 29.17 25.24 8.07
CA ALA A 14 28.23 24.50 8.91
C ALA A 14 27.01 23.85 8.18
N CYS A 15 27.08 23.64 6.87
CA CYS A 15 26.12 22.89 6.05
C CYS A 15 26.58 21.48 5.67
N ALA A 16 27.83 21.08 5.96
CA ALA A 16 28.37 19.79 5.51
C ALA A 16 27.78 18.57 6.26
N ASP A 17 27.17 18.77 7.43
CA ASP A 17 26.63 17.70 8.29
C ASP A 17 25.11 17.59 8.27
N ALA A 18 24.43 18.24 7.32
CA ALA A 18 22.98 18.08 7.19
C ALA A 18 22.67 16.62 6.84
N PRO A 19 21.79 15.92 7.59
CA PRO A 19 21.48 14.52 7.30
C PRO A 19 20.90 14.42 5.89
N VAL A 20 21.59 13.64 5.06
CA VAL A 20 21.17 13.37 3.68
C VAL A 20 20.24 12.17 3.70
N PHE A 21 18.95 12.42 3.44
CA PHE A 21 17.93 11.39 3.37
C PHE A 21 17.71 10.91 1.93
N ARG A 22 17.20 9.69 1.81
CA ARG A 22 16.66 9.14 0.57
C ARG A 22 15.14 9.10 0.67
N HIS A 23 14.48 9.34 -0.46
CA HIS A 23 13.03 9.15 -0.55
C HIS A 23 12.75 7.85 -1.29
N LEU A 24 11.59 7.25 -1.03
CA LEU A 24 11.12 6.09 -1.77
C LEU A 24 10.82 6.49 -3.22
N ALA A 25 10.89 5.53 -4.14
CA ALA A 25 10.36 5.75 -5.49
C ALA A 25 8.83 6.06 -5.43
N PRO A 26 8.25 6.72 -6.45
CA PRO A 26 6.84 7.12 -6.42
C PRO A 26 5.85 5.97 -6.19
N ASP A 27 6.10 4.82 -6.83
CA ASP A 27 5.25 3.63 -6.79
C ASP A 27 5.63 2.62 -5.70
N VAL A 28 6.53 3.04 -4.79
CA VAL A 28 7.01 2.20 -3.70
C VAL A 28 6.38 2.65 -2.40
N HIS A 29 5.77 1.68 -1.73
CA HIS A 29 5.12 1.87 -0.45
C HIS A 29 5.73 0.91 0.57
N ILE A 30 5.76 1.30 1.83
CA ILE A 30 6.37 0.52 2.89
C ILE A 30 5.46 0.39 4.10
N ALA A 31 5.51 -0.76 4.76
CA ALA A 31 4.83 -1.02 6.02
C ALA A 31 5.83 -1.57 7.04
N GLY A 32 5.78 -1.03 8.25
CA GLY A 32 6.58 -1.49 9.39
C GLY A 32 5.85 -2.59 10.16
N ILE A 33 6.49 -3.75 10.34
CA ILE A 33 5.93 -4.88 11.09
C ILE A 33 7.04 -5.47 11.94
N ASP A 34 6.88 -5.46 13.28
CA ASP A 34 7.84 -6.12 14.17
C ASP A 34 9.30 -5.68 13.92
N ARG A 35 9.54 -4.36 13.79
CA ARG A 35 10.82 -3.74 13.39
C ARG A 35 11.35 -4.11 12.00
N HIS A 36 10.67 -4.96 11.26
CA HIS A 36 10.97 -5.25 9.86
C HIS A 36 10.21 -4.27 8.97
N VAL A 37 10.65 -4.17 7.72
CA VAL A 37 9.96 -3.42 6.68
C VAL A 37 9.55 -4.36 5.57
N VAL A 38 8.28 -4.29 5.19
CA VAL A 38 7.79 -4.86 3.95
C VAL A 38 7.63 -3.71 2.96
N ALA A 39 8.24 -3.83 1.79
CA ALA A 39 8.07 -2.86 0.70
C ALA A 39 7.20 -3.47 -0.40
N LEU A 40 6.32 -2.67 -0.99
CA LEU A 40 5.50 -2.97 -2.15
C LEU A 40 5.89 -2.02 -3.27
N ASN A 41 6.35 -2.56 -4.38
CA ASN A 41 6.52 -1.83 -5.63
C ASN A 41 5.33 -2.11 -6.55
N LEU A 42 4.40 -1.15 -6.64
CA LEU A 42 3.16 -1.28 -7.41
C LEU A 42 3.41 -1.39 -8.92
N SER A 43 4.43 -0.72 -9.43
CA SER A 43 4.75 -0.75 -10.87
C SER A 43 5.26 -2.12 -11.35
N HIS A 44 5.83 -2.92 -10.44
CA HIS A 44 6.43 -4.22 -10.76
C HIS A 44 5.66 -5.43 -10.18
N ASP A 45 4.57 -5.22 -9.42
CA ASP A 45 3.84 -6.24 -8.66
C ASP A 45 4.73 -7.06 -7.71
N ARG A 46 5.64 -6.38 -6.99
CA ARG A 46 6.62 -7.05 -6.13
C ARG A 46 6.52 -6.60 -4.69
N TYR A 47 6.50 -7.59 -3.80
CA TYR A 47 6.70 -7.42 -2.37
C TYR A 47 8.13 -7.81 -2.01
N PHE A 48 8.76 -7.00 -1.18
CA PHE A 48 10.07 -7.27 -0.61
C PHE A 48 9.91 -7.37 0.90
N ASN A 49 10.10 -8.58 1.43
CA ASN A 49 10.20 -8.80 2.87
C ASN A 49 11.66 -8.60 3.27
N LEU A 50 11.99 -7.43 3.82
CA LEU A 50 13.37 -7.09 4.12
C LEU A 50 13.84 -7.82 5.37
N SER A 51 15.10 -8.29 5.35
CA SER A 51 15.75 -8.77 6.56
C SER A 51 15.79 -7.66 7.61
N TYR A 52 15.99 -8.03 8.88
CA TYR A 52 16.11 -7.04 9.94
C TYR A 52 17.17 -5.98 9.63
N HIS A 53 18.36 -6.39 9.17
CA HIS A 53 19.46 -5.49 8.83
C HIS A 53 19.08 -4.52 7.69
N HIS A 54 18.52 -5.04 6.59
CA HIS A 54 18.06 -4.19 5.48
C HIS A 54 16.91 -3.26 5.90
N SER A 55 16.05 -3.70 6.83
CA SER A 55 14.97 -2.88 7.37
C SER A 55 15.51 -1.69 8.17
N GLN A 56 16.49 -1.91 9.05
CA GLN A 56 17.10 -0.83 9.83
C GLN A 56 17.88 0.14 8.94
N ALA A 57 18.65 -0.37 7.97
CA ALA A 57 19.32 0.47 6.98
C ALA A 57 18.33 1.31 6.16
N LEU A 58 17.24 0.72 5.67
CA LEU A 58 16.21 1.48 4.94
C LEU A 58 15.58 2.56 5.81
N ARG A 59 15.23 2.21 7.07
CA ARG A 59 14.68 3.14 8.04
C ARG A 59 15.60 4.33 8.26
N GLN A 60 16.90 4.07 8.47
CA GLN A 60 17.91 5.12 8.60
C GLN A 60 17.99 6.00 7.35
N LEU A 61 18.05 5.41 6.15
CA LEU A 61 18.14 6.14 4.89
C LEU A 61 16.97 7.10 4.67
N ILE A 62 15.74 6.71 5.03
CA ILE A 62 14.54 7.53 4.80
C ILE A 62 14.16 8.43 5.99
N GLY A 63 14.90 8.34 7.10
CA GLY A 63 14.62 9.08 8.33
C GLY A 63 13.50 8.49 9.20
N TRP A 64 13.18 7.20 9.04
CA TRP A 64 12.32 6.46 9.97
C TRP A 64 13.11 6.09 11.24
N PRO A 65 12.51 6.17 12.45
CA PRO A 65 13.02 5.49 13.64
C PRO A 65 13.61 4.10 13.37
N HIS A 66 14.88 3.91 13.76
CA HIS A 66 15.68 2.71 13.56
C HIS A 66 16.50 2.39 14.81
N ASP A 67 16.92 1.13 14.93
CA ASP A 67 17.84 0.68 15.96
C ASP A 67 19.30 1.04 15.58
N VAL A 68 20.11 1.38 16.59
CA VAL A 68 21.50 1.82 16.40
C VAL A 68 22.38 0.61 16.06
N GLY A 69 23.32 0.76 15.11
CA GLY A 69 24.35 -0.25 14.84
C GLY A 69 24.65 -0.57 13.37
N ILE A 70 24.08 0.15 12.41
CA ILE A 70 24.42 0.01 10.99
C ILE A 70 25.73 0.75 10.70
N THR A 71 26.72 0.09 10.09
CA THR A 71 27.98 0.74 9.69
C THR A 71 27.78 1.62 8.44
N ALA A 72 28.66 2.60 8.23
CA ALA A 72 28.57 3.46 7.05
C ALA A 72 28.71 2.68 5.72
N ASP A 73 29.59 1.68 5.69
CA ASP A 73 29.80 0.81 4.53
C ASP A 73 28.57 -0.06 4.23
N ASP A 74 27.95 -0.62 5.29
CA ASP A 74 26.72 -1.39 5.18
C ASP A 74 25.55 -0.54 4.66
N LEU A 75 25.46 0.71 5.13
CA LEU A 75 24.45 1.65 4.70
C LEU A 75 24.60 1.99 3.21
N LEU A 76 25.85 2.22 2.76
CA LEU A 76 26.16 2.51 1.36
C LEU A 76 25.87 1.32 0.43
N ALA A 77 26.29 0.12 0.83
CA ALA A 77 26.01 -1.10 0.08
C ALA A 77 24.50 -1.38 -0.02
N THR A 78 23.78 -1.19 1.09
CA THR A 78 22.32 -1.36 1.13
C THR A 78 21.61 -0.31 0.30
N GLN A 79 22.08 0.95 0.30
CA GLN A 79 21.55 2.00 -0.56
C GLN A 79 21.71 1.65 -2.04
N ALA A 80 22.90 1.23 -2.47
CA ALA A 80 23.16 0.85 -3.86
C ALA A 80 22.26 -0.32 -4.30
N MET A 81 22.05 -1.30 -3.42
CA MET A 81 21.10 -2.39 -3.66
C MET A 81 19.67 -1.86 -3.84
N PHE A 82 19.19 -0.98 -2.97
CA PHE A 82 17.83 -0.43 -3.06
C PHE A 82 17.60 0.46 -4.29
N GLU A 83 18.62 1.22 -4.71
CA GLU A 83 18.59 1.96 -5.97
C GLU A 83 18.49 1.01 -7.16
N ALA A 84 19.29 -0.06 -7.19
CA ALA A 84 19.26 -1.06 -8.26
C ALA A 84 17.91 -1.81 -8.35
N GLN A 85 17.22 -1.97 -7.21
CA GLN A 85 15.87 -2.56 -7.14
C GLN A 85 14.74 -1.55 -7.37
N GLY A 86 15.06 -0.27 -7.58
CA GLY A 86 14.07 0.79 -7.78
C GLY A 86 13.20 1.07 -6.54
N ILE A 87 13.71 0.79 -5.34
CA ILE A 87 13.02 1.08 -4.07
C ILE A 87 13.16 2.56 -3.70
N LEU A 88 14.32 3.15 -4.00
CA LEU A 88 14.62 4.55 -3.70
C LEU A 88 14.50 5.44 -4.94
N ALA A 89 14.10 6.69 -4.73
CA ALA A 89 14.17 7.72 -5.75
C ALA A 89 15.63 8.09 -6.07
N PRO A 90 15.94 8.57 -7.29
CA PRO A 90 17.32 8.81 -7.72
C PRO A 90 18.06 9.92 -6.98
N MET A 91 17.33 10.86 -6.37
CA MET A 91 17.91 12.05 -5.75
C MET A 91 17.81 11.99 -4.22
N ALA A 92 18.88 12.43 -3.57
CA ALA A 92 18.88 12.65 -2.13
C ALA A 92 18.15 13.94 -1.76
N ARG A 93 17.70 14.01 -0.49
CA ARG A 93 16.86 15.08 0.04
C ARG A 93 17.35 15.50 1.42
N THR A 94 17.08 16.74 1.78
CA THR A 94 17.44 17.31 3.09
C THR A 94 16.37 17.05 4.16
N THR A 95 15.23 16.47 3.78
CA THR A 95 14.13 16.15 4.68
C THR A 95 13.79 14.66 4.61
N PRO A 96 13.32 14.05 5.71
CA PRO A 96 12.79 12.69 5.71
C PRO A 96 11.67 12.50 4.68
N ASP A 97 11.41 11.25 4.29
CA ASP A 97 10.25 10.93 3.45
C ASP A 97 8.96 11.11 4.28
N THR A 98 7.95 11.76 3.72
CA THR A 98 6.68 12.00 4.40
C THR A 98 5.72 10.81 4.29
N ARG A 99 6.01 9.83 3.43
CA ARG A 99 5.17 8.63 3.19
C ARG A 99 5.51 7.46 4.13
N ILE A 100 6.03 7.78 5.30
CA ILE A 100 6.40 6.80 6.32
C ILE A 100 5.17 6.50 7.18
N ALA A 101 4.92 5.23 7.47
CA ALA A 101 3.85 4.86 8.39
C ALA A 101 4.16 5.40 9.80
N ALA A 102 3.16 6.01 10.46
CA ALA A 102 3.36 6.62 11.77
C ALA A 102 3.74 5.61 12.87
N ARG A 103 3.45 4.31 12.67
CA ARG A 103 3.69 3.24 13.65
C ARG A 103 4.01 1.91 12.98
N ASP A 104 4.87 1.15 13.65
CA ASP A 104 5.04 -0.28 13.38
C ASP A 104 3.84 -1.05 13.93
N LEU A 105 3.33 -1.99 13.13
CA LEU A 105 2.35 -2.93 13.63
C LEU A 105 3.05 -4.01 14.46
N ALA A 106 2.53 -4.29 15.65
CA ALA A 106 2.96 -5.44 16.44
C ALA A 106 2.59 -6.75 15.72
N PRO A 107 3.43 -7.80 15.82
CA PRO A 107 3.13 -9.09 15.22
C PRO A 107 1.83 -9.65 15.82
N ARG A 108 0.90 -10.09 14.97
CA ARG A 108 -0.35 -10.74 15.37
C ARG A 108 -0.44 -12.10 14.69
N GLY A 109 -1.11 -13.04 15.37
CA GLY A 109 -1.28 -14.41 14.89
C GLY A 109 -1.91 -14.44 13.50
N GLY A 110 -1.41 -15.36 12.68
CA GLY A 110 -1.75 -15.48 11.26
C GLY A 110 -3.26 -15.49 11.05
N PHE A 111 -3.70 -14.63 10.15
CA PHE A 111 -5.07 -14.66 9.66
C PHE A 111 -5.07 -15.34 8.30
N ASP A 112 -5.94 -16.34 8.15
CA ASP A 112 -6.20 -17.02 6.90
C ASP A 112 -7.65 -16.77 6.46
N ALA A 113 -7.82 -16.27 5.24
CA ALA A 113 -9.05 -16.29 4.42
C ALA A 113 -9.93 -15.02 4.29
N TRP A 114 -10.22 -14.71 3.03
CA TRP A 114 -11.35 -13.89 2.63
C TRP A 114 -12.64 -14.50 3.22
N LEU A 115 -13.36 -13.72 4.03
CA LEU A 115 -14.56 -14.17 4.72
C LEU A 115 -15.77 -13.41 4.19
N ALA A 116 -16.65 -14.11 3.46
CA ALA A 116 -17.98 -13.57 3.19
C ALA A 116 -18.79 -13.64 4.49
N MET A 117 -19.29 -12.51 4.96
CA MET A 117 -20.08 -12.51 6.19
C MET A 117 -21.48 -13.08 5.90
N PRO A 118 -22.09 -13.84 6.83
CA PRO A 118 -23.44 -14.37 6.64
C PRO A 118 -24.47 -13.30 6.27
N ALA A 119 -24.33 -12.09 6.83
CA ALA A 119 -25.17 -10.94 6.53
C ALA A 119 -25.09 -10.48 5.06
N ASP A 120 -23.92 -10.61 4.42
CA ASP A 120 -23.69 -10.20 3.04
C ASP A 120 -24.35 -11.17 2.04
N VAL A 121 -24.47 -12.45 2.42
CA VAL A 121 -25.07 -13.50 1.58
C VAL A 121 -26.58 -13.63 1.79
N ALA A 122 -27.06 -13.27 2.99
CA ALA A 122 -28.48 -13.30 3.35
C ALA A 122 -29.34 -12.35 2.51
N ARG A 123 -28.75 -11.27 1.99
CA ARG A 123 -29.47 -10.34 1.11
C ARG A 123 -29.61 -10.93 -0.29
N VAL A 124 -30.82 -10.84 -0.84
CA VAL A 124 -31.09 -11.21 -2.24
C VAL A 124 -30.91 -9.96 -3.12
N PRO A 125 -29.81 -9.84 -3.89
CA PRO A 125 -29.63 -8.73 -4.80
C PRO A 125 -30.55 -8.85 -6.02
N ARG A 126 -30.83 -7.72 -6.68
CA ARG A 126 -31.57 -7.73 -7.94
C ARG A 126 -30.67 -8.32 -9.04
N VAL A 127 -31.24 -9.07 -9.98
CA VAL A 127 -30.48 -9.68 -11.09
C VAL A 127 -29.65 -8.64 -11.85
N ARG A 128 -30.22 -7.45 -12.09
CA ARG A 128 -29.50 -6.34 -12.73
C ARG A 128 -28.22 -5.95 -11.99
N ASP A 129 -28.24 -5.98 -10.66
CA ASP A 129 -27.10 -5.58 -9.83
C ASP A 129 -26.02 -6.67 -9.87
N VAL A 130 -26.41 -7.94 -9.93
CA VAL A 130 -25.49 -9.07 -10.14
C VAL A 130 -24.81 -8.99 -11.53
N VAL A 131 -25.55 -8.64 -12.58
CA VAL A 131 -24.98 -8.43 -13.92
C VAL A 131 -23.99 -7.26 -13.91
N ARG A 132 -24.33 -6.13 -13.27
CA ARG A 132 -23.42 -4.99 -13.09
C ARG A 132 -22.17 -5.37 -12.31
N ALA A 133 -22.31 -6.14 -11.24
CA ALA A 133 -21.19 -6.67 -10.45
C ALA A 133 -20.28 -7.55 -11.31
N GLY A 134 -20.85 -8.45 -12.12
CA GLY A 134 -20.09 -9.29 -13.07
C GLY A 134 -19.32 -8.46 -14.10
N TYR A 135 -19.91 -7.39 -14.64
CA TYR A 135 -19.23 -6.46 -15.54
C TYR A 135 -18.02 -5.79 -14.87
N TRP A 136 -18.17 -5.30 -13.64
CA TRP A 136 -17.08 -4.64 -12.92
C TRP A 136 -15.98 -5.62 -12.51
N LEU A 137 -16.32 -6.84 -12.09
CA LEU A 137 -15.35 -7.91 -11.85
C LEU A 137 -14.55 -8.21 -13.11
N TRP A 138 -15.22 -8.33 -14.27
CA TRP A 138 -14.56 -8.55 -15.55
C TRP A 138 -13.63 -7.40 -15.92
N GLN A 139 -14.07 -6.15 -15.76
CA GLN A 139 -13.22 -4.98 -16.02
C GLN A 139 -11.99 -4.97 -15.11
N ALA A 140 -12.16 -5.15 -13.80
CA ALA A 140 -11.07 -5.17 -12.84
C ALA A 140 -10.04 -6.26 -13.17
N GLN A 141 -10.50 -7.48 -13.44
CA GLN A 141 -9.62 -8.58 -13.83
C GLN A 141 -8.91 -8.33 -15.17
N ARG A 142 -9.62 -7.78 -16.16
CA ARG A 142 -9.02 -7.43 -17.46
C ARG A 142 -7.93 -6.38 -17.29
N VAL A 143 -8.15 -5.38 -16.44
CA VAL A 143 -7.16 -4.36 -16.12
C VAL A 143 -5.99 -4.98 -15.36
N THR A 144 -6.22 -5.80 -14.33
CA THR A 144 -5.15 -6.49 -13.60
C THR A 144 -4.30 -7.39 -14.52
N ARG A 145 -4.91 -8.09 -15.49
CA ARG A 145 -4.16 -8.92 -16.45
C ARG A 145 -3.28 -8.13 -17.41
N ARG A 146 -3.66 -6.89 -17.73
CA ARG A 146 -2.96 -6.06 -18.73
C ARG A 146 -1.98 -5.08 -18.11
N ALA A 147 -2.37 -4.48 -17.00
CA ALA A 147 -1.71 -3.36 -16.36
C ALA A 147 -1.45 -3.62 -14.86
N ARG A 148 -1.64 -4.87 -14.39
CA ARG A 148 -1.12 -5.33 -13.10
C ARG A 148 -1.74 -4.59 -11.90
N MET A 149 -1.09 -4.57 -10.73
CA MET A 149 -1.62 -3.89 -9.54
C MET A 149 -1.77 -2.39 -9.77
N HIS A 150 -0.79 -1.76 -10.42
CA HIS A 150 -0.84 -0.34 -10.76
C HIS A 150 -2.10 0.00 -11.55
N GLY A 151 -2.41 -0.75 -12.61
CA GLY A 151 -3.58 -0.49 -13.45
C GLY A 151 -4.91 -0.60 -12.71
N VAL A 152 -5.04 -1.55 -11.78
CA VAL A 152 -6.30 -1.73 -11.04
C VAL A 152 -6.47 -0.67 -9.95
N VAL A 153 -5.38 -0.23 -9.34
CA VAL A 153 -5.35 0.92 -8.43
C VAL A 153 -5.69 2.22 -9.17
N ASP A 154 -5.11 2.43 -10.35
CA ASP A 154 -5.42 3.55 -11.23
C ASP A 154 -6.90 3.57 -11.63
N MET A 155 -7.48 2.40 -11.93
CA MET A 155 -8.89 2.28 -12.28
C MET A 155 -9.79 2.80 -11.16
N VAL A 156 -9.49 2.46 -9.89
CA VAL A 156 -10.25 2.99 -8.73
C VAL A 156 -10.04 4.48 -8.58
N THR A 157 -8.79 4.94 -8.64
CA THR A 157 -8.44 6.36 -8.47
C THR A 157 -9.14 7.23 -9.52
N ARG A 158 -9.14 6.80 -10.79
CA ARG A 158 -9.86 7.50 -11.87
C ARG A 158 -11.36 7.48 -11.67
N ALA A 159 -11.95 6.33 -11.35
CA ALA A 159 -13.38 6.23 -11.09
C ALA A 159 -13.83 7.17 -9.96
N GLN A 160 -12.97 7.39 -8.96
CA GLN A 160 -13.25 8.30 -7.85
C GLN A 160 -13.01 9.77 -8.16
N ALA A 161 -12.11 10.09 -9.10
CA ALA A 161 -11.84 11.44 -9.56
C ALA A 161 -12.88 11.93 -10.59
N ASP A 162 -13.35 11.03 -11.46
CA ASP A 162 -14.31 11.33 -12.54
C ASP A 162 -15.74 11.59 -12.03
N HIS A 163 -16.02 11.22 -10.78
CA HIS A 163 -17.34 11.30 -10.17
C HIS A 163 -17.31 12.09 -8.86
N ARG A 164 -18.35 12.90 -8.62
CA ARG A 164 -18.58 13.49 -7.30
C ARG A 164 -19.00 12.37 -6.36
N THR A 165 -18.07 11.92 -5.52
CA THR A 165 -18.28 10.81 -4.59
C THR A 165 -18.32 11.31 -3.15
N GLN A 166 -19.07 10.60 -2.31
CA GLN A 166 -19.12 10.85 -0.86
C GLN A 166 -19.04 9.54 -0.09
N TYR A 167 -18.49 9.58 1.13
CA TYR A 167 -18.54 8.44 2.03
C TYR A 167 -19.97 8.24 2.54
N GLY A 168 -20.52 7.05 2.30
CA GLY A 168 -21.80 6.60 2.85
C GLY A 168 -21.65 5.81 4.15
N THR A 169 -22.79 5.39 4.69
CA THR A 169 -22.89 4.46 5.82
C THR A 169 -22.64 3.01 5.35
N PRO A 170 -22.23 2.07 6.23
CA PRO A 170 -22.05 0.67 5.85
C PRO A 170 -23.25 0.04 5.13
N GLN A 171 -24.47 0.45 5.49
CA GLN A 171 -25.72 -0.02 4.91
C GLN A 171 -25.91 0.41 3.44
N ASP A 172 -25.35 1.56 3.07
CA ASP A 172 -25.41 2.06 1.69
C ASP A 172 -24.61 1.16 0.73
N TYR A 173 -23.56 0.50 1.23
CA TYR A 173 -22.72 -0.41 0.45
C TYR A 173 -23.23 -1.84 0.41
N SER A 174 -24.07 -2.25 1.37
CA SER A 174 -24.56 -3.62 1.48
C SER A 174 -25.21 -4.18 0.19
N PRO A 175 -25.97 -3.42 -0.63
CA PRO A 175 -26.50 -3.94 -1.89
C PRO A 175 -25.39 -4.32 -2.89
N TYR A 176 -24.32 -3.52 -2.93
CA TYR A 176 -23.18 -3.72 -3.83
C TYR A 176 -22.39 -4.95 -3.40
N VAL A 177 -22.07 -5.05 -2.11
CA VAL A 177 -21.36 -6.21 -1.52
C VAL A 177 -22.14 -7.50 -1.79
N ALA A 178 -23.44 -7.53 -1.53
CA ALA A 178 -24.29 -8.70 -1.78
C ALA A 178 -24.29 -9.10 -3.28
N ALA A 179 -24.41 -8.13 -4.18
CA ALA A 179 -24.34 -8.37 -5.62
C ALA A 179 -22.96 -8.89 -6.07
N MET A 180 -21.88 -8.35 -5.50
CA MET A 180 -20.50 -8.78 -5.77
C MET A 180 -20.24 -10.22 -5.31
N HIS A 181 -20.71 -10.61 -4.13
CA HIS A 181 -20.62 -12.02 -3.68
C HIS A 181 -21.43 -12.95 -4.58
N ARG A 182 -22.66 -12.57 -4.95
CA ARG A 182 -23.48 -13.38 -5.86
C ARG A 182 -22.86 -13.51 -7.25
N ALA A 183 -22.30 -12.43 -7.78
CA ALA A 183 -21.58 -12.46 -9.05
C ALA A 183 -20.36 -13.38 -8.95
N ALA A 184 -19.59 -13.31 -7.87
CA ALA A 184 -18.40 -14.15 -7.67
C ALA A 184 -18.73 -15.66 -7.63
N LEU A 185 -19.91 -16.07 -7.14
CA LEU A 185 -20.33 -17.49 -7.13
C LEU A 185 -20.52 -18.07 -8.53
N VAL A 186 -20.92 -17.26 -9.51
CA VAL A 186 -21.16 -17.69 -10.90
C VAL A 186 -20.04 -17.26 -11.84
N TYR A 187 -19.06 -16.51 -11.33
CA TYR A 187 -17.96 -15.99 -12.13
C TYR A 187 -16.96 -17.12 -12.39
N PRO A 188 -16.58 -17.40 -13.65
CA PRO A 188 -15.83 -18.61 -14.03
C PRO A 188 -14.36 -18.64 -13.56
N GLN A 189 -13.89 -17.59 -12.88
CA GLN A 189 -12.51 -17.46 -12.43
C GLN A 189 -12.48 -17.14 -10.95
N CYS A 190 -11.56 -17.76 -10.22
CA CYS A 190 -11.24 -17.34 -8.85
C CYS A 190 -10.94 -15.84 -8.88
N SER A 191 -11.74 -15.04 -8.17
CA SER A 191 -11.55 -13.60 -8.10
C SER A 191 -10.56 -13.31 -6.98
N PRO A 192 -9.32 -12.89 -7.29
CA PRO A 192 -8.39 -12.49 -6.24
C PRO A 192 -8.98 -11.27 -5.51
N CYS A 193 -8.60 -11.08 -4.25
CA CYS A 193 -9.14 -10.01 -3.41
C CYS A 193 -8.97 -8.62 -4.04
N LEU A 194 -7.80 -8.31 -4.61
CA LEU A 194 -7.53 -7.00 -5.19
C LEU A 194 -8.49 -6.63 -6.35
N PRO A 195 -8.65 -7.43 -7.43
CA PRO A 195 -9.67 -7.18 -8.44
C PRO A 195 -11.09 -7.08 -7.88
N TRP A 196 -11.43 -7.89 -6.87
CA TRP A 196 -12.77 -7.88 -6.28
C TRP A 196 -13.08 -6.55 -5.59
N TYR A 197 -12.19 -6.09 -4.71
CA TYR A 197 -12.37 -4.85 -3.96
C TYR A 197 -12.21 -3.61 -4.85
N ALA A 198 -11.37 -3.68 -5.88
CA ALA A 198 -11.27 -2.62 -6.87
C ALA A 198 -12.53 -2.49 -7.73
N ALA A 199 -13.12 -3.62 -8.14
CA ALA A 199 -14.41 -3.63 -8.83
C ALA A 199 -15.51 -3.03 -7.97
N LEU A 200 -15.57 -3.39 -6.68
CA LEU A 200 -16.51 -2.81 -5.72
C LEU A 200 -16.30 -1.29 -5.59
N ALA A 201 -15.06 -0.84 -5.37
CA ALA A 201 -14.76 0.58 -5.21
C ALA A 201 -15.07 1.41 -6.46
N ALA A 202 -14.73 0.90 -7.65
CA ALA A 202 -15.00 1.58 -8.91
C ALA A 202 -16.51 1.61 -9.24
N TRP A 203 -17.24 0.54 -8.94
CA TRP A 203 -18.70 0.52 -9.08
C TRP A 203 -19.37 1.52 -8.14
N CYS A 204 -19.04 1.48 -6.85
CA CYS A 204 -19.57 2.44 -5.87
C CYS A 204 -19.28 3.88 -6.30
N ALA A 205 -18.05 4.15 -6.77
CA ALA A 205 -17.67 5.49 -7.23
C ALA A 205 -18.53 5.99 -8.40
N ARG A 206 -18.84 5.10 -9.36
CA ARG A 206 -19.74 5.41 -10.47
C ARG A 206 -21.17 5.72 -10.02
N ASP A 207 -21.61 5.13 -8.92
CA ASP A 207 -22.93 5.37 -8.32
C ASP A 207 -22.88 6.50 -7.24
N GLY A 208 -21.77 7.24 -7.15
CA GLY A 208 -21.61 8.41 -6.27
C GLY A 208 -21.14 8.11 -4.85
N LEU A 209 -20.79 6.86 -4.54
CA LEU A 209 -20.32 6.42 -3.23
C LEU A 209 -18.80 6.19 -3.21
N ARG A 210 -18.10 6.69 -2.20
CA ARG A 210 -16.64 6.59 -2.09
C ARG A 210 -16.22 5.41 -1.22
N LEU A 211 -15.30 4.57 -1.71
CA LEU A 211 -14.65 3.53 -0.92
C LEU A 211 -13.14 3.62 -1.05
N ARG A 212 -12.42 3.74 0.06
CA ARG A 212 -10.96 3.68 0.05
C ARG A 212 -10.55 2.23 -0.22
N LEU A 213 -9.79 1.98 -1.28
CA LEU A 213 -9.15 0.69 -1.50
C LEU A 213 -7.89 0.64 -0.64
N VAL A 214 -7.76 -0.39 0.19
CA VAL A 214 -6.65 -0.59 1.12
C VAL A 214 -5.97 -1.92 0.82
N ILE A 215 -4.64 -1.94 0.85
CA ILE A 215 -3.81 -3.14 0.76
C ILE A 215 -3.03 -3.25 2.06
N GLY A 216 -3.09 -4.42 2.68
CA GLY A 216 -2.36 -4.72 3.89
C GLY A 216 -1.57 -6.01 3.77
N VAL A 217 -0.55 -6.11 4.62
CA VAL A 217 0.40 -7.22 4.63
C VAL A 217 0.67 -7.73 6.05
N GLN A 218 1.01 -9.00 6.17
CA GLN A 218 1.59 -9.61 7.36
C GLN A 218 2.89 -10.34 6.98
N ARG A 219 3.82 -10.48 7.94
CA ARG A 219 5.17 -11.02 7.66
C ARG A 219 5.25 -12.55 7.74
N GLN A 220 4.59 -13.18 8.72
CA GLN A 220 4.85 -14.58 9.06
C GLN A 220 3.57 -15.34 9.47
N PRO A 221 3.06 -16.26 8.63
CA PRO A 221 3.43 -16.47 7.23
C PRO A 221 3.16 -15.21 6.39
N PHE A 222 3.93 -14.99 5.31
CA PHE A 222 3.69 -13.83 4.45
C PHE A 222 2.30 -13.92 3.81
N TYR A 223 1.50 -12.87 3.97
CA TYR A 223 0.18 -12.76 3.41
C TYR A 223 -0.10 -11.32 3.03
N ALA A 224 -0.69 -11.12 1.85
CA ALA A 224 -1.11 -9.83 1.35
C ALA A 224 -2.60 -9.90 1.01
N HIS A 225 -3.34 -8.87 1.39
CA HIS A 225 -4.78 -8.82 1.17
C HIS A 225 -5.23 -7.39 0.89
N ALA A 226 -6.27 -7.26 0.08
CA ALA A 226 -6.90 -5.99 -0.19
C ALA A 226 -8.32 -5.99 0.39
N TRP A 227 -8.80 -4.84 0.84
CA TRP A 227 -10.17 -4.61 1.27
C TRP A 227 -10.60 -3.17 0.95
N THR A 228 -11.87 -2.85 1.20
CA THR A 228 -12.38 -1.47 1.08
C THR A 228 -12.82 -0.90 2.41
N GLU A 229 -12.68 0.42 2.56
CA GLU A 229 -13.15 1.15 3.74
C GLU A 229 -14.02 2.36 3.38
N SER A 230 -15.05 2.62 4.20
CA SER A 230 -15.78 3.89 4.23
C SER A 230 -15.60 4.53 5.59
N ASP A 231 -15.06 5.76 5.63
CA ASP A 231 -14.80 6.50 6.87
C ASP A 231 -14.16 5.64 7.98
N SER A 232 -13.06 4.95 7.64
CA SER A 232 -12.30 4.06 8.52
C SER A 232 -13.03 2.79 9.00
N ARG A 233 -14.17 2.45 8.38
CA ARG A 233 -14.89 1.19 8.61
C ARG A 233 -14.71 0.26 7.41
N VAL A 234 -14.35 -0.99 7.68
CA VAL A 234 -14.21 -2.02 6.65
C VAL A 234 -15.57 -2.36 6.04
N ILE A 235 -15.60 -2.47 4.71
CA ILE A 235 -16.78 -2.79 3.90
C ILE A 235 -16.52 -4.07 3.11
N GLY A 236 -17.42 -5.05 3.26
CA GLY A 236 -17.38 -6.32 2.53
C GLY A 236 -16.32 -7.32 3.03
N ASP A 237 -15.71 -7.07 4.19
CA ASP A 237 -14.75 -7.96 4.84
C ASP A 237 -14.89 -7.90 6.38
N ASP A 238 -14.05 -8.64 7.10
CA ASP A 238 -13.93 -8.58 8.56
C ASP A 238 -13.67 -7.15 9.05
N LEU A 239 -14.44 -6.68 10.05
CA LEU A 239 -14.27 -5.35 10.64
C LEU A 239 -12.88 -5.13 11.26
N ARG A 240 -12.18 -6.22 11.59
CA ARG A 240 -10.85 -6.20 12.22
C ARG A 240 -9.70 -6.14 11.22
N ARG A 241 -9.93 -6.04 9.90
CA ARG A 241 -8.86 -6.10 8.88
C ARG A 241 -7.75 -5.09 9.10
N ARG A 242 -8.12 -3.84 9.37
CA ARG A 242 -7.15 -2.75 9.62
C ARG A 242 -6.30 -3.01 10.87
N ASP A 243 -6.83 -3.77 11.82
CA ASP A 243 -6.13 -4.16 13.04
C ASP A 243 -5.30 -5.44 12.88
N GLN A 244 -5.59 -6.26 11.87
CA GLN A 244 -4.93 -7.55 11.62
C GLN A 244 -3.73 -7.41 10.69
N LEU A 245 -3.81 -6.51 9.71
CA LEU A 245 -2.81 -6.34 8.65
C LEU A 245 -2.19 -4.95 8.71
N ALA A 246 -0.88 -4.87 8.47
CA ALA A 246 -0.21 -3.58 8.36
C ALA A 246 -0.57 -2.98 7.00
N VAL A 247 -1.23 -1.82 7.01
CA VAL A 247 -1.59 -1.09 5.80
C VAL A 247 -0.31 -0.65 5.10
N ILE A 248 -0.11 -1.13 3.88
CA ILE A 248 1.03 -0.75 3.02
C ILE A 248 0.61 0.24 1.94
N TYR A 249 -0.66 0.21 1.52
CA TYR A 249 -1.18 1.15 0.53
C TYR A 249 -2.65 1.46 0.82
N GLU A 250 -3.05 2.70 0.60
CA GLU A 250 -4.46 3.09 0.55
C GLU A 250 -4.67 4.18 -0.49
N THR A 251 -5.79 4.14 -1.22
CA THR A 251 -6.12 5.18 -2.21
C THR A 251 -6.34 6.53 -1.52
N PRO A 252 -5.99 7.66 -2.16
CA PRO A 252 -6.17 8.99 -1.60
C PRO A 252 -7.61 9.26 -1.11
N ALA A 253 -7.74 10.13 -0.10
CA ALA A 253 -9.02 10.53 0.47
C ALA A 253 -9.85 11.40 -0.47
#